data_AF-A0A7K2J2T3-F1
#
_entry.id   AF-A0A7K2J2T3-F1
#
_cell.length_a   1.000
_cell.length_b   1.000
_cell.length_c   1.000
_cell.angle_alpha   90.00
_cell.angle_beta   90.00
_cell.angle_gamma   90.00
#
_symmetry.space_group_name_H-M   'P 1'
#
loop_
_entity.id
_entity.type
_entity.pdbx_description
1 polymer ?
#
loop_
_entity_poly.entity_id
_entity_poly.type
_entity_poly.pdbx_seq_one_letter_code
_entity_poly.pdbx_strand_id
1 'polypeptide(L)'
;MRLARLARGLSPEAAAARTPVRLGGGRWRHIEQGYTRRVPFTPTAAPAKTLAHMANVVGVRPEQLDDAGRGDAAEILREIKRQEAAEQPGPGPADPRVQMALDILTDLPPRVREEVLRRLSPEDRKRIDEG
;
A
#
# COMPACT_ATOMS: atom_id res chain seq x y z
N MET A 1 -12.88 7.90 -5.04
CA MET A 1 -12.49 7.59 -3.65
C MET A 1 -13.35 6.51 -2.99
N ARG A 2 -14.65 6.77 -2.73
CA ARG A 2 -15.52 5.81 -2.02
C ARG A 2 -15.51 4.40 -2.61
N LEU A 3 -15.67 4.26 -3.92
CA LEU A 3 -15.68 2.96 -4.59
C LEU A 3 -14.34 2.22 -4.43
N ALA A 4 -13.21 2.92 -4.58
CA ALA A 4 -11.88 2.34 -4.39
C ALA A 4 -11.66 1.85 -2.95
N ARG A 5 -12.13 2.62 -1.94
CA ARG A 5 -12.08 2.20 -0.53
C ARG A 5 -12.90 0.92 -0.29
N LEU A 6 -14.12 0.87 -0.86
CA LEU A 6 -15.00 -0.29 -0.73
C LEU A 6 -14.41 -1.53 -1.41
N ALA A 7 -13.79 -1.38 -2.59
CA ALA A 7 -13.09 -2.46 -3.28
C ALA A 7 -11.91 -3.03 -2.47
N ARG A 8 -11.33 -2.23 -1.58
CA ARG A 8 -10.28 -2.63 -0.63
C ARG A 8 -10.83 -3.26 0.67
N GLY A 9 -12.15 -3.35 0.82
CA GLY A 9 -12.79 -3.87 2.04
C GLY A 9 -12.61 -2.96 3.27
N LEU A 10 -12.28 -1.68 3.09
CA LEU A 10 -11.97 -0.78 4.20
C LEU A 10 -13.19 0.02 4.65
N SER A 11 -13.42 0.06 5.97
CA SER A 11 -14.26 1.11 6.56
C SER A 11 -13.56 2.47 6.47
N PRO A 12 -14.29 3.60 6.54
CA PRO A 12 -13.67 4.93 6.63
C PRO A 12 -12.70 5.08 7.80
N GLU A 13 -13.00 4.46 8.93
CA GLU A 13 -12.16 4.47 10.13
C GLU A 13 -10.86 3.69 9.88
N ALA A 14 -10.95 2.50 9.28
CA ALA A 14 -9.78 1.69 8.93
C ALA A 14 -8.90 2.37 7.86
N ALA A 15 -9.51 3.00 6.85
CA ALA A 15 -8.78 3.73 5.83
C ALA A 15 -8.08 4.97 6.42
N ALA A 16 -8.77 5.72 7.29
CA ALA A 16 -8.19 6.88 7.96
C ALA A 16 -7.02 6.49 8.88
N ALA A 17 -7.13 5.37 9.61
CA ALA A 17 -6.04 4.86 10.45
C ALA A 17 -4.80 4.44 9.65
N ARG A 18 -4.96 4.01 8.39
CA ARG A 18 -3.86 3.68 7.47
C ARG A 18 -3.24 4.89 6.78
N THR A 19 -3.79 6.08 7.01
CA THR A 19 -3.30 7.29 6.34
C THR A 19 -2.15 7.90 7.15
N PRO A 20 -0.99 8.20 6.52
CA PRO A 20 0.14 8.82 7.22
C PRO A 20 -0.17 10.20 7.83
N VAL A 21 -1.19 10.89 7.30
CA VAL A 21 -1.66 12.16 7.86
C VAL A 21 -2.78 11.94 8.86
N ARG A 22 -2.76 12.69 9.96
CA ARG A 22 -3.81 12.65 11.00
C ARG A 22 -5.18 12.96 10.38
N LEU A 23 -6.01 11.92 10.27
CA LEU A 23 -7.34 11.98 9.67
C LEU A 23 -8.27 11.07 10.46
N GLY A 24 -9.47 11.55 10.78
CA GLY A 24 -10.51 10.74 11.43
C GLY A 24 -11.51 10.17 10.41
N GLY A 25 -12.12 9.02 10.72
CA GLY A 25 -13.10 8.37 9.83
C GLY A 25 -14.30 9.25 9.48
N GLY A 26 -14.76 10.11 10.39
CA GLY A 26 -15.80 11.10 10.09
C GLY A 26 -15.37 12.12 9.02
N ARG A 27 -14.15 12.65 9.12
CA ARG A 27 -13.60 13.58 8.12
C ARG A 27 -13.34 12.87 6.79
N TRP A 28 -12.92 11.61 6.82
CA TRP A 28 -12.83 10.77 5.62
C TRP A 28 -14.16 10.71 4.88
N ARG A 29 -15.26 10.38 5.58
CA ARG A 29 -16.61 10.32 5.00
C ARG A 29 -17.05 11.67 4.41
N HIS A 30 -16.76 12.77 5.10
CA HIS A 30 -17.08 14.12 4.61
C HIS A 30 -16.35 14.45 3.30
N ILE A 31 -15.08 14.08 3.20
CA ILE A 31 -14.30 14.27 1.96
C ILE A 31 -14.84 13.41 0.83
N GLU A 32 -15.21 12.15 1.09
CA GLU A 32 -15.78 11.27 0.06
C GLU A 32 -17.14 11.76 -0.47
N GLN A 33 -17.97 12.33 0.40
CA GLN A 33 -19.28 12.85 0.00
C GLN A 33 -19.21 14.29 -0.55
N GLY A 34 -18.14 15.04 -0.24
CA GLY A 34 -17.93 16.41 -0.70
C GLY A 34 -18.59 17.49 0.17
N TYR A 35 -19.12 17.13 1.33
CA TYR A 35 -19.79 18.05 2.27
C TYR A 35 -19.69 17.55 3.71
N THR A 36 -19.99 18.37 4.71
CA THR A 36 -20.13 17.96 6.12
C THR A 36 -21.52 17.37 6.36
N ARG A 37 -21.72 16.47 7.34
CA ARG A 37 -23.07 15.97 7.68
C ARG A 37 -23.87 16.85 8.64
N ARG A 38 -23.26 17.92 9.17
CA ARG A 38 -23.96 18.87 10.06
C ARG A 38 -24.73 19.88 9.24
N VAL A 39 -25.89 20.30 9.75
CA VAL A 39 -26.68 21.40 9.18
C VAL A 39 -26.13 22.73 9.73
N PRO A 40 -25.87 23.74 8.88
CA PRO A 40 -26.00 23.72 7.42
C PRO A 40 -24.88 22.89 6.75
N PHE A 41 -25.24 22.17 5.69
CA PHE A 41 -24.27 21.38 4.92
C PHE A 41 -23.20 22.30 4.34
N THR A 42 -21.94 22.03 4.67
CA THR A 42 -20.80 22.83 4.20
C THR A 42 -19.99 22.03 3.18
N PRO A 43 -19.73 22.54 1.96
CA PRO A 43 -18.84 21.90 1.01
C PRO A 43 -17.50 21.55 1.67
N THR A 44 -17.05 20.31 1.47
CA THR A 44 -15.81 19.81 2.06
C THR A 44 -14.90 19.35 0.94
N ALA A 45 -13.86 20.15 0.69
CA ALA A 45 -12.73 19.77 -0.14
C ALA A 45 -11.53 19.41 0.75
N ALA A 46 -10.88 18.29 0.44
CA ALA A 46 -9.62 17.96 1.09
C ALA A 46 -8.48 18.81 0.52
N PRO A 47 -7.55 19.30 1.37
CA PRO A 47 -6.26 19.80 0.92
C PRO A 47 -5.53 18.75 0.08
N ALA A 48 -4.73 19.19 -0.90
CA ALA A 48 -4.00 18.34 -1.85
C ALA A 48 -3.27 17.17 -1.17
N LYS A 49 -2.46 17.49 -0.16
CA LYS A 49 -1.72 16.52 0.65
C LYS A 49 -2.62 15.44 1.24
N THR A 50 -3.71 15.82 1.88
CA THR A 50 -4.64 14.86 2.49
C THR A 50 -5.28 13.97 1.42
N LEU A 51 -5.72 14.56 0.30
CA LEU A 51 -6.34 13.81 -0.77
C LEU A 51 -5.38 12.79 -1.41
N ALA A 52 -4.12 13.18 -1.62
CA ALA A 52 -3.08 12.30 -2.15
C ALA A 52 -2.83 11.09 -1.23
N HIS A 53 -2.66 11.30 0.07
CA HIS A 53 -2.49 10.18 1.00
C HIS A 53 -3.75 9.29 1.10
N MET A 54 -4.95 9.88 1.08
CA MET A 54 -6.19 9.10 1.00
C MET A 54 -6.23 8.23 -0.26
N ALA A 55 -5.86 8.81 -1.41
CA ALA A 55 -5.80 8.13 -2.70
C ALA A 55 -4.86 6.94 -2.67
N ASN A 56 -3.68 7.13 -2.07
CA ASN A 56 -2.67 6.09 -1.94
C ASN A 56 -3.19 4.88 -1.17
N VAL A 57 -3.77 5.12 0.03
CA VAL A 57 -4.34 4.07 0.90
C VAL A 57 -5.36 3.20 0.18
N VAL A 58 -6.19 3.80 -0.68
CA VAL A 58 -7.27 3.08 -1.38
C VAL A 58 -6.90 2.65 -2.81
N GLY A 59 -5.67 2.94 -3.26
CA GLY A 59 -5.18 2.50 -4.57
C GLY A 59 -5.75 3.26 -5.75
N VAL A 60 -6.18 4.50 -5.56
CA VAL A 60 -6.50 5.39 -6.69
C VAL A 60 -5.22 5.73 -7.46
N ARG A 61 -5.32 5.88 -8.77
CA ARG A 61 -4.20 6.29 -9.62
C ARG A 61 -4.15 7.82 -9.77
N PRO A 62 -2.95 8.42 -9.98
CA PRO A 62 -2.81 9.85 -10.21
C PRO A 62 -3.71 10.40 -11.31
N GLU A 63 -3.88 9.66 -12.41
CA GLU A 63 -4.67 10.09 -13.57
C GLU A 63 -6.14 10.27 -13.19
N GLN A 64 -6.66 9.45 -12.27
CA GLN A 64 -8.04 9.59 -11.78
C GLN A 64 -8.23 10.84 -10.91
N LEU A 65 -7.15 11.39 -10.34
CA LEU A 65 -7.18 12.69 -9.65
C LEU A 65 -7.10 13.84 -10.65
N ASP A 66 -6.28 13.71 -11.70
CA ASP A 66 -6.23 14.70 -12.79
C ASP A 66 -7.58 14.83 -13.50
N ASP A 67 -8.20 13.70 -13.87
CA ASP A 67 -9.53 13.64 -14.49
C ASP A 67 -10.60 14.29 -13.61
N ALA A 68 -10.40 14.31 -12.29
CA ALA A 68 -11.27 14.94 -11.31
C ALA A 68 -10.92 16.42 -11.04
N GLY A 69 -9.99 17.01 -11.81
CA GLY A 69 -9.53 18.39 -11.65
C GLY A 69 -8.64 18.61 -10.42
N ARG A 70 -8.05 17.56 -9.86
CA ARG A 70 -7.20 17.58 -8.66
C ARG A 70 -5.74 17.26 -8.97
N GLY A 71 -5.19 17.96 -9.96
CA GLY A 71 -3.79 17.82 -10.38
C GLY A 71 -2.80 18.10 -9.24
N ASP A 72 -3.14 19.03 -8.35
CA ASP A 72 -2.40 19.31 -7.12
C ASP A 72 -2.17 18.06 -6.25
N ALA A 73 -3.21 17.24 -6.07
CA ALA A 73 -3.13 15.99 -5.34
C ALA A 73 -2.50 14.87 -6.17
N ALA A 74 -2.68 14.89 -7.49
CA ALA A 74 -2.09 13.90 -8.40
C ALA A 74 -0.56 13.96 -8.40
N GLU A 75 0.03 15.17 -8.45
CA GLU A 75 1.48 15.37 -8.36
C GLU A 75 2.06 14.80 -7.05
N ILE A 76 1.42 15.10 -5.93
CA ILE A 76 1.83 14.56 -4.62
C ILE A 76 1.72 13.04 -4.61
N LEU A 77 0.65 12.47 -5.19
CA LEU A 77 0.49 11.01 -5.25
C LEU A 77 1.56 10.33 -6.12
N ARG A 78 1.97 10.95 -7.23
CA ARG A 78 3.09 10.44 -8.05
C ARG A 78 4.38 10.38 -7.23
N GLU A 79 4.64 11.41 -6.45
CA GLU A 79 5.84 11.46 -5.63
C GLU A 79 5.81 10.44 -4.50
N ILE A 80 4.66 10.27 -3.83
CA ILE A 80 4.48 9.19 -2.84
C ILE A 80 4.80 7.83 -3.47
N LYS A 81 4.25 7.54 -4.65
CA LYS A 81 4.49 6.26 -5.34
C LYS A 81 5.94 6.09 -5.78
N ARG A 82 6.61 7.16 -6.19
CA ARG A 82 8.04 7.15 -6.55
C ARG A 82 8.89 6.78 -5.34
N GLN A 83 8.61 7.39 -4.19
CA GLN A 83 9.31 7.12 -2.93
C GLN A 83 9.07 5.68 -2.47
N GLU A 84 7.81 5.20 -2.48
CA GLU A 84 7.49 3.81 -2.14
C GLU A 84 8.15 2.79 -3.09
N ALA A 85 8.33 3.14 -4.37
CA ALA A 85 9.04 2.30 -5.33
C ALA A 85 10.56 2.32 -5.12
N ALA A 86 11.12 3.42 -4.60
CA ALA A 86 12.54 3.53 -4.26
C ALA A 86 12.87 2.87 -2.90
N GLU A 87 11.92 2.87 -1.97
CA GLU A 87 12.04 2.22 -0.66
C GLU A 87 11.80 0.71 -0.71
N GLN A 88 11.04 0.23 -1.70
CA GLN A 88 11.01 -1.20 -1.99
C GLN A 88 12.42 -1.63 -2.38
N PRO A 89 13.10 -2.50 -1.60
CA PRO A 89 14.29 -3.13 -2.11
C PRO A 89 13.84 -3.79 -3.42
N GLY A 90 14.46 -3.39 -4.53
CA GLY A 90 14.39 -4.21 -5.74
C GLY A 90 14.76 -5.65 -5.36
N PRO A 91 14.53 -6.65 -6.23
CA PRO A 91 15.31 -7.88 -6.08
C PRO A 91 16.77 -7.42 -6.02
N GLY A 92 17.36 -7.45 -4.82
CA GLY A 92 18.77 -7.16 -4.68
C GLY A 92 19.52 -8.12 -5.59
N PRO A 93 20.83 -7.95 -5.80
CA PRO A 93 21.60 -9.13 -6.17
C PRO A 93 21.21 -10.19 -5.13
N ALA A 94 20.48 -11.23 -5.55
CA ALA A 94 20.12 -12.32 -4.66
C ALA A 94 21.43 -12.68 -3.99
N ASP A 95 21.50 -12.61 -2.65
CA ASP A 95 22.72 -12.96 -1.92
C ASP A 95 23.26 -14.21 -2.63
N PRO A 96 24.50 -14.21 -3.16
CA PRO A 96 25.01 -15.33 -3.93
C PRO A 96 24.81 -16.67 -3.23
N ARG A 97 24.73 -16.65 -1.89
CA ARG A 97 24.39 -17.80 -1.05
C ARG A 97 22.91 -18.18 -1.12
N VAL A 98 21.99 -17.21 -1.12
CA VAL A 98 20.55 -17.41 -1.33
C VAL A 98 20.30 -17.96 -2.74
N GLN A 99 20.95 -17.40 -3.77
CA GLN A 99 20.83 -17.93 -5.13
C GLN A 99 21.37 -19.35 -5.24
N MET A 100 22.55 -19.63 -4.66
CA MET A 100 23.12 -20.97 -4.61
C MET A 100 22.21 -21.96 -3.86
N ALA A 101 21.57 -21.53 -2.77
CA ALA A 101 20.62 -22.36 -2.04
C ALA A 101 19.35 -22.66 -2.87
N LEU A 102 18.84 -21.68 -3.62
CA LEU A 102 17.71 -21.87 -4.54
C LEU A 102 18.05 -22.82 -5.68
N ASP A 103 19.24 -22.70 -6.26
CA ASP A 103 19.71 -23.58 -7.34
C ASP A 103 19.83 -25.03 -6.82
N ILE A 104 20.43 -25.22 -5.64
CA ILE A 104 20.53 -26.53 -4.98
C ILE A 104 19.13 -27.11 -4.71
N LEU A 105 18.21 -26.33 -4.12
CA LEU A 105 16.84 -26.78 -3.83
C LEU A 105 16.11 -27.20 -5.11
N THR A 106 16.38 -26.53 -6.23
CA THR A 106 15.76 -26.79 -7.52
C THR A 106 16.29 -28.06 -8.18
N ASP A 107 17.54 -28.43 -7.91
CA ASP A 107 18.17 -29.67 -8.39
C ASP A 107 17.77 -30.89 -7.54
N LEU A 108 17.26 -30.68 -6.32
CA LEU A 108 16.79 -31.78 -5.48
C LEU A 108 15.53 -32.46 -6.04
N PRO A 109 15.43 -33.81 -5.92
CA PRO A 109 14.20 -34.53 -6.20
C PRO A 109 13.02 -34.00 -5.36
N PRO A 110 11.79 -33.96 -5.91
CA PRO A 110 10.64 -33.32 -5.25
C PRO A 110 10.41 -33.76 -3.80
N ARG A 111 10.56 -35.06 -3.50
CA ARG A 111 10.40 -35.61 -2.14
C ARG A 111 11.45 -35.10 -1.16
N VAL A 112 12.67 -34.87 -1.62
CA VAL A 112 13.77 -34.36 -0.79
C VAL A 112 13.60 -32.86 -0.57
N ARG A 113 13.19 -32.12 -1.61
CA ARG A 113 12.85 -30.70 -1.50
C ARG A 113 11.76 -30.45 -0.46
N GLU A 114 10.67 -31.22 -0.49
CA GLU A 114 9.59 -31.11 0.50
C GLU A 114 10.07 -31.39 1.93
N GLU A 115 10.92 -32.39 2.12
CA GLU A 115 11.46 -32.72 3.44
C GLU A 115 12.41 -31.64 3.97
N VAL A 116 13.24 -31.04 3.11
CA VAL A 116 14.11 -29.90 3.47
C VAL A 116 13.25 -28.69 3.85
N LEU A 117 12.22 -28.38 3.07
CA LEU A 117 11.29 -27.28 3.34
C LEU A 117 10.50 -27.49 4.65
N ARG A 118 10.19 -28.75 5.01
CA ARG A 118 9.51 -29.13 6.25
C ARG A 118 10.41 -28.99 7.48
N ARG A 119 11.72 -29.18 7.33
CA ARG A 119 12.71 -29.05 8.41
C ARG A 119 13.16 -27.63 8.68
N LEU A 120 13.00 -26.71 7.72
CA LEU A 120 13.22 -25.29 7.95
C LEU A 120 12.24 -24.77 8.99
N SER A 121 12.76 -24.36 10.14
CA SER A 121 11.94 -23.80 11.21
C SER A 121 11.38 -22.42 10.79
N PRO A 122 10.28 -21.96 11.41
CA PRO A 122 9.79 -20.59 11.21
C PRO A 122 10.86 -19.53 11.51
N GLU A 123 11.80 -19.82 12.42
CA GLU A 123 12.90 -18.93 12.79
C GLU A 123 13.99 -18.87 11.70
N ASP A 124 14.28 -19.99 11.03
CA ASP A 124 15.23 -20.03 9.91
C ASP A 124 14.69 -19.27 8.69
N ARG A 125 13.37 -19.38 8.44
CA ARG A 125 12.70 -18.61 7.38
C ARG A 125 12.79 -17.11 7.64
N LYS A 126 12.60 -16.69 8.90
CA LYS A 126 12.72 -15.29 9.31
C LYS A 126 14.14 -14.74 9.15
N ARG A 127 15.18 -15.57 9.39
CA ARG A 127 16.59 -15.18 9.18
C ARG A 127 16.99 -15.06 7.71
N ILE A 128 16.35 -15.82 6.82
CA ILE A 128 16.57 -15.73 5.36
C ILE A 128 15.94 -14.46 4.78
N ASP A 129 14.82 -13.99 5.34
CA ASP A 129 14.14 -12.77 4.88
C ASP A 129 14.76 -11.46 5.43
N GLU A 130 15.59 -11.53 6.48
CA GLU A 130 16.22 -10.37 7.15
C GLU A 130 17.69 -10.11 6.73
N GLY A 131 18.26 -10.91 5.83
CA GLY A 131 19.64 -10.79 5.32
C GLY A 131 19.70 -10.47 3.83
#